data_AF-A0A8B9P3J9-F1
#
_entry.id   AF-A0A8B9P3J9-F1
#
_cell.length_a   1.000
_cell.length_b   1.000
_cell.length_c   1.000
_cell.angle_alpha   90.00
_cell.angle_beta   90.00
_cell.angle_gamma   90.00
#
_symmetry.space_group_name_H-M   'P 1'
#
loop_
_entity.id
_entity.type
_entity.pdbx_description
1 polymer ?
#
loop_
_entity_poly.entity_id
_entity_poly.type
_entity_poly.pdbx_seq_one_letter_code
_entity_poly.pdbx_strand_id
1 'polypeptide(L)'
;MAVLKVKFTKTKRDKLAQILWILNWVSVLSGIILFSLGLFLKIEIKKHNEVMAKGDINSVPNMLISVGVIACIINFLGSKICYDCSDANKFSRWKLVMLPYIVCTFCFTFCILVGDTDIPGRCFFLKKTVDMLQIGFRCCGNNEVLDRLKSNIDGKFLVDGVPFSCCNPNSPRPCIQYQLTNNSAHYSYDFLTEELNIWVKGCREVLLDYYTAIMRSIGIEALLIWLFEVNSGAGILGIIWNQ
;
A
#
# COMPACT_ATOMS: atom_id res chain seq x y z
N MET A 1 -38.47 1.37 17.69
CA MET A 1 -37.06 1.78 17.91
C MET A 1 -37.04 3.21 18.40
N ALA A 2 -36.94 3.39 19.73
CA ALA A 2 -36.84 4.70 20.34
C ALA A 2 -35.38 5.17 20.27
N VAL A 3 -35.02 5.90 19.22
CA VAL A 3 -33.75 6.62 19.16
C VAL A 3 -33.87 7.78 20.16
N LEU A 4 -33.16 7.70 21.28
CA LEU A 4 -33.13 8.73 22.30
C LEU A 4 -32.82 10.10 21.66
N LYS A 5 -33.79 11.02 21.71
CA LYS A 5 -33.59 12.45 21.41
C LYS A 5 -32.72 13.07 22.50
N VAL A 6 -31.42 12.87 22.42
CA VAL A 6 -30.44 13.54 23.31
C VAL A 6 -30.27 14.97 22.83
N LYS A 7 -31.10 15.90 23.34
CA LYS A 7 -30.93 17.33 23.05
C LYS A 7 -29.61 17.83 23.64
N PHE A 8 -28.59 18.01 22.80
CA PHE A 8 -27.31 18.59 23.19
C PHE A 8 -27.42 20.09 23.45
N THR A 9 -26.75 20.59 24.49
CA THR A 9 -26.60 22.03 24.74
C THR A 9 -25.69 22.66 23.65
N LYS A 10 -25.94 23.93 23.30
CA LYS A 10 -25.19 24.64 22.23
C LYS A 10 -23.67 24.53 22.40
N THR A 11 -23.17 24.73 23.62
CA THR A 11 -21.75 24.60 23.99
C THR A 11 -21.14 23.21 23.75
N LYS A 12 -21.90 22.13 23.95
CA LYS A 12 -21.40 20.77 23.70
C LYS A 12 -21.29 20.49 22.20
N ARG A 13 -22.20 21.04 21.38
CA ARG A 13 -22.16 20.93 19.93
C ARG A 13 -20.99 21.71 19.33
N ASP A 14 -20.71 22.91 19.85
CA ASP A 14 -19.57 23.71 19.39
C ASP A 14 -18.23 23.01 19.66
N LYS A 15 -18.07 22.38 20.83
CA LYS A 15 -16.89 21.54 21.14
C LYS A 15 -16.79 20.32 20.22
N LEU A 16 -17.91 19.66 19.94
CA LEU A 16 -17.95 18.50 19.02
C LEU A 16 -17.58 18.92 17.59
N ALA A 17 -18.11 20.04 17.10
CA ALA A 17 -17.78 20.60 15.80
C ALA A 17 -16.30 20.96 15.68
N GLN A 18 -15.72 21.52 16.75
CA GLN A 18 -14.28 21.81 16.82
C GLN A 18 -13.42 20.54 16.76
N ILE A 19 -13.81 19.47 17.48
CA ILE A 19 -13.10 18.18 17.42
C ILE A 19 -13.20 17.56 16.01
N LEU A 20 -14.39 17.56 15.41
CA LEU A 20 -14.61 17.05 14.05
C LEU A 20 -13.84 17.85 13.00
N TRP A 21 -13.70 19.16 13.18
CA TRP A 21 -12.87 20.01 12.32
C TRP A 21 -11.40 19.60 12.37
N ILE A 22 -10.84 19.35 13.56
CA ILE A 22 -9.46 18.87 13.73
C ILE A 22 -9.29 17.48 13.09
N LEU A 23 -10.23 16.55 13.32
CA LEU A 23 -10.17 15.19 12.77
C LEU A 23 -10.21 15.19 11.24
N ASN A 24 -11.03 16.02 10.60
CA ASN A 24 -11.07 16.13 9.14
C ASN A 24 -9.76 16.72 8.58
N TRP A 25 -9.12 17.67 9.27
CA TRP A 25 -7.80 18.18 8.87
C TRP A 25 -6.70 17.12 8.97
N VAL A 26 -6.71 16.29 10.01
CA VAL A 26 -5.82 15.13 10.12
C VAL A 26 -6.07 14.16 8.96
N SER A 27 -7.34 13.93 8.60
CA SER A 27 -7.71 13.08 7.46
C SER A 27 -7.19 13.64 6.12
N VAL A 28 -7.24 14.96 5.91
CA VAL A 28 -6.64 15.62 4.74
C VAL A 28 -5.14 15.37 4.65
N LEU A 29 -4.41 15.47 5.78
CA LEU A 29 -2.97 15.18 5.82
C LEU A 29 -2.68 13.72 5.45
N SER A 30 -3.44 12.75 5.96
CA SER A 30 -3.31 11.35 5.54
C SER A 30 -3.65 11.13 4.06
N GLY A 31 -4.64 11.85 3.51
CA GLY A 31 -4.93 11.77 2.07
C GLY A 31 -3.77 12.26 1.18
N ILE A 32 -3.05 13.30 1.62
CA ILE A 32 -1.86 13.82 0.91
C ILE A 32 -0.72 12.79 0.95
N ILE A 33 -0.51 12.15 2.09
CA ILE A 33 0.49 11.09 2.23
C ILE A 33 0.14 9.92 1.30
N LEU A 34 -1.10 9.45 1.29
CA LEU A 34 -1.56 8.40 0.37
C LEU A 34 -1.37 8.78 -1.11
N PHE A 35 -1.67 10.02 -1.49
CA PHE A 35 -1.42 10.54 -2.84
C PHE A 35 0.08 10.52 -3.20
N SER A 36 0.93 10.96 -2.28
CA SER A 36 2.39 10.95 -2.47
C SER A 36 2.95 9.53 -2.61
N LEU A 37 2.45 8.57 -1.83
CA LEU A 37 2.82 7.15 -1.93
C LEU A 37 2.36 6.55 -3.26
N GLY A 38 1.17 6.93 -3.74
CA GLY A 38 0.68 6.53 -5.06
C GLY A 38 1.56 7.04 -6.21
N LEU A 39 2.02 8.29 -6.13
CA LEU A 39 2.98 8.85 -7.10
C LEU A 39 4.35 8.17 -7.02
N PHE A 40 4.85 7.95 -5.81
CA PHE A 40 6.12 7.25 -5.58
C PHE A 40 6.07 5.84 -6.19
N LEU A 41 5.00 5.08 -5.91
CA LEU A 41 4.79 3.75 -6.46
C LEU A 41 4.68 3.79 -7.98
N LYS A 42 4.01 4.80 -8.56
CA LYS A 42 3.96 4.99 -10.03
C LYS A 42 5.35 5.21 -10.65
N ILE A 43 6.18 6.02 -10.02
CA ILE A 43 7.53 6.33 -10.50
C ILE A 43 8.42 5.08 -10.41
N GLU A 44 8.40 4.37 -9.28
CA GLU A 44 9.19 3.16 -9.07
C GLU A 44 8.76 2.04 -10.04
N ILE A 45 7.45 1.87 -10.24
CA ILE A 45 6.89 0.94 -11.22
C ILE A 45 7.36 1.26 -12.64
N LYS A 46 7.25 2.54 -13.04
CA LYS A 46 7.63 2.99 -14.38
C LYS A 46 9.11 2.76 -14.67
N LYS A 47 9.97 2.92 -13.66
CA LYS A 47 11.42 2.71 -13.77
C LYS A 47 11.80 1.26 -14.11
N HIS A 48 11.04 0.29 -13.62
CA HIS A 48 11.28 -1.14 -13.86
C HIS A 48 10.38 -1.76 -14.94
N ASN A 49 9.63 -0.92 -15.65
CA ASN A 49 8.64 -1.34 -16.65
C ASN A 49 9.26 -1.95 -17.92
N GLU A 50 10.55 -1.70 -18.20
CA GLU A 50 11.25 -2.28 -19.37
C GLU A 50 11.50 -3.78 -19.24
N VAL A 51 11.54 -4.28 -18.01
CA VAL A 51 11.86 -5.68 -17.67
C VAL A 51 10.58 -6.52 -17.57
N MET A 52 9.42 -5.85 -17.54
CA MET A 52 8.16 -6.41 -17.10
C MET A 52 7.19 -6.41 -18.25
N ALA A 53 6.89 -7.62 -18.70
CA ALA A 53 6.12 -7.85 -19.91
C ALA A 53 4.79 -7.07 -19.87
N LYS A 54 4.38 -6.58 -21.03
CA LYS A 54 3.25 -5.71 -21.33
C LYS A 54 1.92 -6.19 -20.71
N GLY A 55 1.71 -5.89 -19.42
CA GLY A 55 0.45 -6.02 -18.70
C GLY A 55 0.06 -4.66 -18.11
N ASP A 56 -1.23 -4.47 -17.81
CA ASP A 56 -1.83 -3.22 -17.29
C ASP A 56 -1.37 -2.83 -15.86
N ILE A 57 -0.06 -2.74 -15.63
CA ILE A 57 0.57 -2.46 -14.33
C ILE A 57 0.29 -1.02 -13.88
N ASN A 58 -0.07 -0.12 -14.81
CA ASN A 58 -0.39 1.28 -14.51
C ASN A 58 -1.72 1.49 -13.78
N SER A 59 -2.62 0.49 -13.77
CA SER A 59 -3.96 0.67 -13.20
C SER A 59 -3.95 0.90 -11.69
N VAL A 60 -3.06 0.21 -10.97
CA VAL A 60 -3.00 0.21 -9.50
C VAL A 60 -2.55 1.57 -8.94
N PRO A 61 -1.37 2.10 -9.29
CA PRO A 61 -0.96 3.43 -8.84
C PRO A 61 -1.92 4.53 -9.28
N ASN A 62 -2.49 4.45 -10.49
CA ASN A 62 -3.46 5.44 -10.96
C ASN A 62 -4.75 5.45 -10.13
N MET A 63 -5.24 4.27 -9.73
CA MET A 63 -6.38 4.16 -8.82
C MET A 63 -6.04 4.72 -7.44
N LEU A 64 -4.87 4.39 -6.88
CA LEU A 64 -4.43 4.89 -5.58
C LEU A 64 -4.32 6.43 -5.55
N ILE A 65 -3.77 7.01 -6.61
CA ILE A 65 -3.68 8.46 -6.81
C ILE A 65 -5.09 9.07 -6.89
N SER A 66 -5.99 8.47 -7.66
CA SER A 66 -7.37 8.93 -7.79
C SER A 66 -8.10 8.91 -6.43
N VAL A 67 -7.99 7.80 -5.68
CA VAL A 67 -8.57 7.66 -4.34
C VAL A 67 -8.00 8.71 -3.38
N GLY A 68 -6.68 8.92 -3.37
CA GLY A 68 -6.05 9.94 -2.54
C GLY A 68 -6.55 11.36 -2.83
N VAL A 69 -6.66 11.74 -4.11
CA VAL A 69 -7.20 13.05 -4.52
C VAL A 69 -8.66 13.22 -4.09
N ILE A 70 -9.50 12.21 -4.34
CA ILE A 70 -10.92 12.22 -3.97
C ILE A 70 -11.07 12.36 -2.46
N ALA A 71 -10.31 11.58 -1.68
CA ALA A 71 -10.31 11.67 -0.22
C ALA A 71 -9.91 13.07 0.27
N CYS A 72 -8.85 13.69 -0.28
CA CYS A 72 -8.46 15.05 0.08
C CYS A 72 -9.59 16.07 -0.16
N ILE A 73 -10.26 15.99 -1.33
CA ILE A 73 -11.35 16.92 -1.68
C ILE A 73 -12.53 16.74 -0.72
N ILE A 74 -12.92 15.49 -0.47
CA ILE A 74 -14.03 15.15 0.44
C ILE A 74 -13.73 15.66 1.85
N ASN A 75 -12.57 15.33 2.42
CA ASN A 75 -12.21 15.73 3.78
C ASN A 75 -11.98 17.25 3.92
N PHE A 76 -11.53 17.94 2.87
CA PHE A 76 -11.44 19.40 2.85
C PHE A 76 -12.83 20.07 2.86
N LEU A 77 -13.77 19.56 2.06
CA LEU A 77 -15.16 20.02 2.07
C LEU A 77 -15.82 19.74 3.43
N GLY A 78 -15.58 18.56 4.00
CA GLY A 78 -16.02 18.19 5.36
C GLY A 78 -15.49 19.16 6.42
N SER A 79 -14.23 19.58 6.32
CA SER A 79 -13.64 20.59 7.22
C SER A 79 -14.35 21.93 7.11
N LYS A 80 -14.63 22.41 5.89
CA LYS A 80 -15.34 23.68 5.66
C LYS A 80 -16.76 23.62 6.23
N ILE A 81 -17.43 22.49 6.07
CA ILE A 81 -18.76 22.23 6.60
C ILE A 81 -18.76 22.22 8.13
N CYS A 82 -17.84 21.51 8.78
CA CYS A 82 -17.75 21.47 10.25
C CYS A 82 -17.50 22.85 10.86
N TYR A 83 -16.74 23.69 10.16
CA TYR A 83 -16.53 25.08 10.53
C TYR A 83 -17.82 25.91 10.40
N ASP A 84 -18.50 25.84 9.24
CA ASP A 84 -19.75 26.57 8.99
C ASP A 84 -20.92 26.08 9.87
N CYS A 85 -20.92 24.82 10.33
CA CYS A 85 -21.92 24.27 11.26
C CYS A 85 -21.87 24.91 12.66
N SER A 86 -20.77 25.57 13.03
CA SER A 86 -20.70 26.37 14.26
C SER A 86 -21.61 27.61 14.18
N ASP A 87 -21.96 28.06 12.97
CA ASP A 87 -22.79 29.24 12.74
C ASP A 87 -24.24 28.86 12.34
N ALA A 88 -25.20 29.27 13.18
CA ALA A 88 -26.61 28.90 13.03
C ALA A 88 -27.27 29.47 11.75
N ASN A 89 -26.76 30.58 11.20
CA ASN A 89 -27.40 31.27 10.08
C ASN A 89 -27.06 30.67 8.70
N LYS A 90 -25.98 29.88 8.59
CA LYS A 90 -25.53 29.23 7.34
C LYS A 90 -25.97 27.78 7.19
N PHE A 91 -26.44 27.16 8.29
CA PHE A 91 -26.72 25.72 8.38
C PHE A 91 -27.74 25.21 7.35
N SER A 92 -28.81 25.96 7.08
CA SER A 92 -29.90 25.54 6.17
C SER A 92 -29.42 25.30 4.73
N ARG A 93 -28.43 26.06 4.25
CA ARG A 93 -27.88 25.91 2.88
C ARG A 93 -27.00 24.67 2.72
N TRP A 94 -26.27 24.31 3.78
CA TRP A 94 -25.37 23.16 3.76
C TRP A 94 -26.11 21.84 3.92
N LYS A 95 -27.31 21.83 4.52
CA LYS A 95 -28.15 20.63 4.67
C LYS A 95 -28.45 19.93 3.33
N LEU A 96 -28.60 20.69 2.24
CA LEU A 96 -28.89 20.14 0.90
C LEU A 96 -27.64 19.61 0.18
N VAL A 97 -26.46 20.14 0.51
CA VAL A 97 -25.14 19.69 -0.01
C VAL A 97 -24.58 18.51 0.80
N MET A 98 -24.98 18.39 2.08
CA MET A 98 -24.57 17.34 3.01
C MET A 98 -25.11 15.95 2.65
N LEU A 99 -26.34 15.87 2.14
CA LEU A 99 -26.97 14.60 1.78
C LEU A 99 -26.27 13.91 0.61
N PRO A 100 -25.97 14.57 -0.54
CA PRO A 100 -25.17 13.95 -1.58
C PRO A 100 -23.73 13.69 -1.14
N TYR A 101 -23.15 14.49 -0.24
CA TYR A 101 -21.83 14.22 0.36
C TYR A 101 -21.82 12.90 1.13
N ILE A 102 -22.75 12.71 2.07
CA ILE A 102 -22.87 11.47 2.85
C ILE A 102 -23.16 10.28 1.94
N VAL A 103 -24.04 10.42 0.95
CA VAL A 103 -24.35 9.35 -0.02
C VAL A 103 -23.11 9.00 -0.85
N CYS A 104 -22.37 9.98 -1.37
CA CYS A 104 -21.12 9.73 -2.11
C CYS A 104 -20.06 9.05 -1.24
N THR A 105 -19.86 9.48 0.00
CA THR A 105 -18.93 8.83 0.94
C THR A 105 -19.39 7.41 1.29
N PHE A 106 -20.69 7.19 1.50
CA PHE A 106 -21.24 5.85 1.77
C PHE A 106 -21.14 4.92 0.56
N CYS A 107 -21.37 5.43 -0.66
CA CYS A 107 -21.17 4.67 -1.89
C CYS A 107 -19.70 4.37 -2.14
N PHE A 108 -18.79 5.32 -1.90
CA PHE A 108 -17.36 5.11 -2.05
C PHE A 108 -16.82 4.08 -1.04
N THR A 109 -17.23 4.20 0.23
CA THR A 109 -16.90 3.22 1.27
C THR A 109 -17.52 1.86 1.02
N PHE A 110 -18.76 1.79 0.50
CA PHE A 110 -19.38 0.55 0.06
C PHE A 110 -18.63 -0.05 -1.14
N CYS A 111 -18.15 0.74 -2.10
CA CYS A 111 -17.32 0.22 -3.19
C CYS A 111 -15.98 -0.33 -2.69
N ILE A 112 -15.35 0.31 -1.70
CA ILE A 112 -14.12 -0.19 -1.07
C ILE A 112 -14.40 -1.49 -0.29
N LEU A 113 -15.48 -1.54 0.50
CA LEU A 113 -15.86 -2.69 1.33
C LEU A 113 -16.48 -3.86 0.54
N VAL A 114 -17.19 -3.61 -0.56
CA VAL A 114 -17.67 -4.68 -1.46
C VAL A 114 -16.53 -5.24 -2.30
N GLY A 115 -15.50 -4.43 -2.56
CA GLY A 115 -14.19 -4.96 -2.95
C GLY A 115 -13.56 -5.87 -1.88
N ASP A 116 -14.01 -5.80 -0.62
CA ASP A 116 -13.57 -6.67 0.49
C ASP A 116 -14.51 -7.88 0.76
N THR A 117 -15.82 -7.83 0.42
CA THR A 117 -16.79 -8.87 0.87
C THR A 117 -17.14 -9.96 -0.13
N ASP A 118 -16.68 -9.91 -1.38
CA ASP A 118 -16.74 -11.05 -2.29
C ASP A 118 -15.34 -11.32 -2.86
N ILE A 119 -14.80 -12.53 -2.63
CA ILE A 119 -13.57 -13.11 -3.23
C ILE A 119 -12.30 -12.61 -2.50
N PRO A 120 -11.19 -13.37 -2.37
CA PRO A 120 -9.97 -13.03 -1.59
C PRO A 120 -9.27 -11.73 -2.06
N GLY A 121 -9.90 -10.58 -1.81
CA GLY A 121 -9.61 -9.27 -2.39
C GLY A 121 -8.43 -8.54 -1.76
N ARG A 122 -8.15 -8.81 -0.47
CA ARG A 122 -6.85 -8.47 0.13
C ARG A 122 -5.68 -9.13 -0.61
N CYS A 123 -5.93 -10.27 -1.24
CA CYS A 123 -4.93 -10.99 -2.03
C CYS A 123 -4.97 -10.60 -3.52
N PHE A 124 -6.12 -10.32 -4.13
CA PHE A 124 -6.21 -10.06 -5.58
C PHE A 124 -5.59 -8.72 -6.02
N PHE A 125 -5.83 -7.62 -5.30
CA PHE A 125 -5.22 -6.31 -5.61
C PHE A 125 -3.71 -6.30 -5.32
N LEU A 126 -3.30 -7.02 -4.27
CA LEU A 126 -1.89 -7.19 -3.89
C LEU A 126 -1.15 -8.10 -4.89
N LYS A 127 -1.72 -9.25 -5.26
CA LYS A 127 -1.08 -10.30 -6.05
C LYS A 127 -0.88 -9.92 -7.52
N LYS A 128 -1.79 -9.14 -8.10
CA LYS A 128 -1.67 -8.68 -9.50
C LYS A 128 -0.60 -7.59 -9.69
N THR A 129 -0.23 -6.88 -8.63
CA THR A 129 0.81 -5.82 -8.64
C THR A 129 2.22 -6.39 -8.47
N VAL A 130 2.32 -7.58 -7.88
CA VAL A 130 3.56 -8.17 -7.34
C VAL A 130 4.30 -9.04 -8.37
N ASP A 131 3.61 -9.64 -9.34
CA ASP A 131 4.25 -10.52 -10.33
C ASP A 131 5.01 -9.79 -11.46
N MET A 132 5.06 -8.45 -11.44
CA MET A 132 5.48 -7.63 -12.58
C MET A 132 6.49 -6.52 -12.25
N LEU A 133 7.36 -6.68 -11.25
CA LEU A 133 8.50 -5.76 -11.06
C LEU A 133 9.81 -6.47 -10.76
N GLN A 134 10.89 -6.16 -11.49
CA GLN A 134 12.26 -6.55 -11.14
C GLN A 134 13.18 -5.51 -11.75
N ILE A 135 14.06 -4.94 -10.91
CA ILE A 135 15.52 -4.86 -11.07
C ILE A 135 16.05 -3.95 -9.95
N GLY A 136 16.99 -4.42 -9.13
CA GLY A 136 17.68 -3.55 -8.17
C GLY A 136 17.78 -4.07 -6.73
N PHE A 137 17.47 -5.34 -6.50
CA PHE A 137 17.66 -5.95 -5.19
C PHE A 137 18.91 -6.84 -5.21
N ARG A 138 19.57 -6.89 -4.06
CA ARG A 138 20.75 -7.72 -3.78
C ARG A 138 20.34 -9.20 -3.74
N CYS A 139 20.04 -9.74 -4.92
CA CYS A 139 19.44 -11.04 -5.18
C CYS A 139 20.07 -11.65 -6.43
N CYS A 140 19.94 -12.96 -6.61
CA CYS A 140 20.48 -13.65 -7.78
C CYS A 140 19.45 -14.61 -8.37
N GLY A 141 19.25 -14.53 -9.69
CA GLY A 141 18.29 -15.37 -10.39
C GLY A 141 16.82 -15.05 -10.05
N ASN A 142 15.88 -15.71 -10.72
CA ASN A 142 14.46 -15.51 -10.49
C ASN A 142 13.98 -16.18 -9.18
N ASN A 143 14.46 -17.40 -8.95
CA ASN A 143 14.21 -18.21 -7.75
C ASN A 143 15.51 -18.32 -6.96
N GLU A 144 15.43 -18.88 -5.75
CA GLU A 144 16.60 -19.13 -4.90
C GLU A 144 17.70 -19.90 -5.65
N VAL A 145 18.94 -19.41 -5.56
CA VAL A 145 20.08 -20.00 -6.29
C VAL A 145 20.46 -21.35 -5.70
N LEU A 146 20.32 -21.50 -4.38
CA LEU A 146 20.68 -22.73 -3.68
C LEU A 146 19.82 -23.93 -4.14
N ASP A 147 18.55 -23.69 -4.40
CA ASP A 147 17.64 -24.70 -4.97
C ASP A 147 18.05 -25.12 -6.39
N ARG A 148 18.56 -24.18 -7.19
CA ARG A 148 19.09 -24.49 -8.54
C ARG A 148 20.36 -25.32 -8.47
N LEU A 149 21.27 -25.01 -7.56
CA LEU A 149 22.51 -25.77 -7.36
C LEU A 149 22.22 -27.20 -6.87
N LYS A 150 21.28 -27.36 -5.93
CA LYS A 150 20.81 -28.69 -5.48
C LYS A 150 20.07 -29.47 -6.56
N SER A 151 19.31 -28.80 -7.44
CA SER A 151 18.58 -29.47 -8.53
C SER A 151 19.43 -29.74 -9.77
N ASN A 152 20.64 -29.16 -9.88
CA ASN A 152 21.56 -29.43 -10.97
C ASN A 152 22.25 -30.81 -10.87
N ILE A 153 21.97 -31.59 -9.82
CA ILE A 153 22.43 -32.98 -9.67
C ILE A 153 21.96 -33.85 -10.86
N ASP A 154 20.86 -33.48 -11.54
CA ASP A 154 20.34 -34.16 -12.73
C ASP A 154 21.01 -33.74 -14.05
N GLY A 155 22.02 -32.85 -14.03
CA GLY A 155 22.70 -32.35 -15.24
C GLY A 155 21.78 -31.53 -16.16
N LYS A 156 20.69 -30.97 -15.62
CA LYS A 156 19.65 -30.28 -16.39
C LYS A 156 20.03 -28.86 -16.83
N PHE A 157 21.11 -28.29 -16.26
CA PHE A 157 21.62 -26.97 -16.62
C PHE A 157 23.00 -27.07 -17.29
N LEU A 158 23.15 -26.41 -18.44
CA LEU A 158 24.34 -26.47 -19.30
C LEU A 158 25.59 -25.78 -18.71
N VAL A 159 25.43 -24.94 -17.68
CA VAL A 159 26.52 -24.20 -17.03
C VAL A 159 26.28 -24.15 -15.52
N ASP A 160 27.24 -24.66 -14.75
CA ASP A 160 27.27 -24.55 -13.29
C ASP A 160 27.95 -23.22 -12.89
N GLY A 161 27.21 -22.11 -13.00
CA GLY A 161 27.74 -20.79 -12.73
C GLY A 161 26.71 -19.66 -12.57
N VAL A 162 27.14 -18.56 -11.96
CA VAL A 162 26.36 -17.32 -11.76
C VAL A 162 27.12 -16.09 -12.28
N PRO A 163 26.45 -15.07 -12.82
CA PRO A 163 27.10 -13.86 -13.31
C PRO A 163 27.67 -13.00 -12.17
N PHE A 164 28.64 -12.12 -12.49
CA PHE A 164 29.28 -11.18 -11.54
C PHE A 164 28.30 -10.37 -10.69
N SER A 165 27.12 -10.03 -11.23
CA SER A 165 26.09 -9.27 -10.52
C SER A 165 25.51 -9.98 -9.28
N CYS A 166 25.69 -11.30 -9.19
CA CYS A 166 25.23 -12.11 -8.06
C CYS A 166 26.19 -12.13 -6.87
N CYS A 167 27.38 -11.55 -7.02
CA CYS A 167 28.41 -11.53 -5.99
C CYS A 167 28.10 -10.53 -4.87
N ASN A 168 28.43 -10.88 -3.63
CA ASN A 168 28.36 -9.98 -2.48
C ASN A 168 29.69 -9.21 -2.35
N PRO A 169 29.73 -7.89 -2.61
CA PRO A 169 30.97 -7.11 -2.55
C PRO A 169 31.50 -6.91 -1.12
N ASN A 170 30.69 -7.23 -0.09
CA ASN A 170 31.09 -7.08 1.30
C ASN A 170 31.87 -8.30 1.83
N SER A 171 31.95 -9.40 1.06
CA SER A 171 32.67 -10.58 1.49
C SER A 171 34.19 -10.36 1.37
N PRO A 172 35.00 -10.72 2.38
CA PRO A 172 36.46 -10.58 2.33
C PRO A 172 37.13 -11.60 1.38
N ARG A 173 36.39 -12.57 0.85
CA ARG A 173 36.88 -13.60 -0.08
C ARG A 173 36.48 -13.27 -1.53
N PRO A 174 37.32 -13.57 -2.54
CA PRO A 174 36.97 -13.41 -3.95
C PRO A 174 35.70 -14.19 -4.35
N CYS A 175 34.81 -13.57 -5.12
CA CYS A 175 33.55 -14.19 -5.55
C CYS A 175 33.76 -15.41 -6.45
N ILE A 176 33.17 -16.55 -6.07
CA ILE A 176 33.19 -17.79 -6.87
C ILE A 176 31.98 -17.79 -7.81
N GLN A 177 32.22 -17.95 -9.11
CA GLN A 177 31.19 -17.83 -10.15
C GLN A 177 30.94 -19.10 -10.95
N TYR A 178 31.85 -20.06 -10.89
CA TYR A 178 31.82 -21.27 -11.69
C TYR A 178 32.19 -22.47 -10.84
N GLN A 179 31.69 -23.64 -11.23
CA GLN A 179 31.95 -24.92 -10.54
C GLN A 179 31.52 -24.87 -9.06
N LEU A 180 30.39 -24.22 -8.79
CA LEU A 180 29.84 -24.01 -7.45
C LEU A 180 29.42 -25.33 -6.80
N THR A 181 29.01 -26.33 -7.57
CA THR A 181 28.66 -27.66 -7.02
C THR A 181 29.86 -28.59 -6.88
N ASN A 182 31.08 -28.13 -7.19
CA ASN A 182 32.29 -28.95 -7.13
C ASN A 182 33.22 -28.53 -5.98
N ASN A 183 33.18 -29.29 -4.88
CA ASN A 183 34.04 -29.08 -3.70
C ASN A 183 35.54 -29.20 -3.95
N SER A 184 35.94 -29.82 -5.06
CA SER A 184 37.35 -29.95 -5.43
C SER A 184 37.86 -28.83 -6.34
N ALA A 185 36.96 -27.97 -6.84
CA ALA A 185 37.32 -26.88 -7.75
C ALA A 185 38.02 -25.71 -7.05
N HIS A 186 37.78 -25.52 -5.75
CA HIS A 186 38.29 -24.38 -4.98
C HIS A 186 38.90 -24.84 -3.65
N TYR A 187 39.98 -24.19 -3.23
CA TYR A 187 40.69 -24.54 -2.00
C TYR A 187 39.83 -24.23 -0.76
N SER A 188 39.64 -25.23 0.11
CA SER A 188 38.84 -25.11 1.34
C SER A 188 37.40 -24.62 1.10
N TYR A 189 36.75 -25.16 0.07
CA TYR A 189 35.40 -24.82 -0.35
C TYR A 189 34.45 -26.01 -0.13
N ASP A 190 33.39 -25.79 0.63
CA ASP A 190 32.28 -26.75 0.74
C ASP A 190 30.94 -26.05 0.50
N PHE A 191 30.34 -26.32 -0.66
CA PHE A 191 29.08 -25.71 -1.08
C PHE A 191 27.88 -26.02 -0.18
N LEU A 192 27.94 -27.07 0.64
CA LEU A 192 26.85 -27.50 1.53
C LEU A 192 26.91 -26.86 2.91
N THR A 193 28.08 -26.40 3.35
CA THR A 193 28.31 -25.96 4.73
C THR A 193 28.85 -24.53 4.85
N GLU A 194 29.50 -23.98 3.82
CA GLU A 194 29.96 -22.58 3.82
C GLU A 194 28.89 -21.60 3.30
N GLU A 195 28.81 -20.41 3.90
CA GLU A 195 28.04 -19.29 3.35
C GLU A 195 28.71 -18.82 2.05
N LEU A 196 28.17 -19.22 0.89
CA LEU A 196 28.67 -18.75 -0.40
C LEU A 196 28.65 -17.20 -0.44
N ASN A 197 29.68 -16.59 -1.01
CA ASN A 197 29.79 -15.12 -1.15
C ASN A 197 28.94 -14.53 -2.29
N ILE A 198 27.78 -15.13 -2.51
CA ILE A 198 26.80 -14.74 -3.52
C ILE A 198 25.44 -14.49 -2.85
N TRP A 199 24.59 -13.71 -3.49
CA TRP A 199 23.21 -13.53 -3.05
C TRP A 199 22.43 -14.82 -3.26
N VAL A 200 22.06 -15.51 -2.18
CA VAL A 200 21.31 -16.78 -2.27
C VAL A 200 19.83 -16.58 -2.58
N LYS A 201 19.25 -15.46 -2.13
CA LYS A 201 17.83 -15.15 -2.33
C LYS A 201 17.50 -14.84 -3.79
N GLY A 202 16.38 -15.38 -4.26
CA GLY A 202 15.84 -15.10 -5.58
C GLY A 202 15.30 -13.67 -5.71
N CYS A 203 15.48 -13.04 -6.87
CA CYS A 203 15.04 -11.67 -7.10
C CYS A 203 13.54 -11.48 -7.09
N ARG A 204 12.76 -12.53 -7.39
CA ARG A 204 11.31 -12.47 -7.25
C ARG A 204 10.96 -12.31 -5.78
N GLU A 205 11.46 -13.18 -4.92
CA GLU A 205 11.12 -13.22 -3.50
C GLU A 205 11.45 -11.91 -2.78
N VAL A 206 12.69 -11.41 -2.92
CA VAL A 206 13.12 -10.16 -2.27
C VAL A 206 12.26 -8.98 -2.71
N LEU A 207 11.88 -8.97 -3.98
CA LEU A 207 11.05 -7.92 -4.52
C LEU A 207 9.58 -8.03 -4.06
N LEU A 208 9.01 -9.23 -4.04
CA LEU A 208 7.66 -9.41 -3.51
C LEU A 208 7.61 -8.95 -2.05
N ASP A 209 8.64 -9.25 -1.25
CA ASP A 209 8.71 -8.86 0.15
C ASP A 209 8.78 -7.33 0.32
N TYR A 210 9.64 -6.65 -0.46
CA TYR A 210 9.75 -5.19 -0.47
C TYR A 210 8.43 -4.49 -0.83
N TYR A 211 7.79 -4.88 -1.94
CA TYR A 211 6.51 -4.29 -2.34
C TYR A 211 5.36 -4.69 -1.41
N THR A 212 5.39 -5.89 -0.83
CA THR A 212 4.40 -6.31 0.17
C THR A 212 4.47 -5.43 1.41
N ALA A 213 5.67 -5.04 1.86
CA ALA A 213 5.82 -4.11 2.98
C ALA A 213 5.21 -2.73 2.67
N ILE A 214 5.48 -2.18 1.47
CA ILE A 214 4.91 -0.88 1.03
C ILE A 214 3.38 -0.96 0.88
N MET A 215 2.88 -2.02 0.27
CA MET A 215 1.43 -2.20 0.09
C MET A 215 0.73 -2.42 1.44
N ARG A 216 1.38 -3.07 2.40
CA ARG A 216 0.87 -3.22 3.76
C ARG A 216 0.79 -1.87 4.47
N SER A 217 1.78 -0.99 4.34
CA SER A 217 1.70 0.36 4.93
C SER A 217 0.58 1.19 4.31
N ILE A 218 0.44 1.13 2.98
CA ILE A 218 -0.67 1.77 2.25
C ILE A 218 -2.03 1.26 2.74
N GLY A 219 -2.17 -0.06 2.93
CA GLY A 219 -3.40 -0.67 3.42
C GLY A 219 -3.77 -0.24 4.84
N ILE A 220 -2.79 -0.11 5.74
CA ILE A 220 -3.01 0.41 7.10
C ILE A 220 -3.44 1.87 7.05
N GLU A 221 -2.79 2.69 6.24
CA GLU A 221 -3.12 4.10 6.08
C GLU A 221 -4.53 4.30 5.51
N ALA A 222 -4.90 3.54 4.47
CA ALA A 222 -6.24 3.57 3.90
C ALA A 222 -7.31 3.16 4.92
N LEU A 223 -7.03 2.17 5.77
CA LEU A 223 -7.93 1.76 6.86
C LEU A 223 -8.09 2.85 7.93
N LEU A 224 -7.02 3.56 8.27
CA LEU A 224 -7.08 4.70 9.19
C LEU A 224 -7.93 5.84 8.60
N ILE A 225 -7.73 6.20 7.33
CA ILE A 225 -8.56 7.19 6.62
C ILE A 225 -10.03 6.79 6.68
N TRP A 226 -10.35 5.53 6.37
CA TRP A 226 -11.70 5.00 6.43
C TRP A 226 -12.33 5.14 7.83
N LEU A 227 -11.60 4.78 8.89
CA LEU A 227 -12.06 4.94 10.27
C LEU A 227 -12.32 6.42 10.60
N PHE A 228 -11.45 7.33 10.17
CA PHE A 228 -11.65 8.76 10.38
C PHE A 228 -12.89 9.28 9.63
N GLU A 229 -13.11 8.86 8.38
CA GLU A 229 -14.27 9.26 7.59
C GLU A 229 -15.60 8.78 8.19
N VAL A 230 -15.67 7.52 8.64
CA VAL A 230 -16.87 6.96 9.27
C VAL A 230 -17.21 7.70 10.57
N ASN A 231 -16.22 7.94 11.42
CA ASN A 231 -16.41 8.68 12.68
C ASN A 231 -16.83 10.14 12.42
N SER A 232 -16.22 10.78 11.42
CA SER A 232 -16.53 12.16 11.05
C SER A 232 -17.94 12.29 10.48
N GLY A 233 -18.34 11.36 9.59
CA GLY A 233 -19.70 11.30 9.04
C GLY A 233 -20.76 11.05 10.11
N ALA A 234 -20.53 10.11 11.02
CA ALA A 234 -21.43 9.84 12.14
C ALA A 234 -21.56 11.05 13.09
N GLY A 235 -20.45 11.73 13.39
CA GLY A 235 -20.45 12.94 14.21
C GLY A 235 -21.23 14.08 13.58
N ILE A 236 -21.06 14.30 12.28
CA ILE A 236 -21.82 15.30 11.50
C ILE A 236 -23.32 14.98 11.50
N LEU A 237 -23.71 13.72 11.24
CA LEU A 237 -25.10 13.26 11.33
C LEU A 237 -25.69 13.50 12.73
N GLY A 238 -24.91 13.24 13.79
CA GLY A 238 -25.30 13.49 15.17
C GLY A 238 -25.54 14.96 15.49
N ILE A 239 -24.80 15.89 14.87
CA ILE A 239 -25.03 17.34 14.97
C ILE A 239 -26.35 17.71 14.28
N ILE A 240 -26.58 17.20 13.06
CA ILE A 240 -27.80 17.50 12.29
C ILE A 240 -29.06 16.99 12.99
N TRP A 241 -29.02 15.77 13.54
CA TRP A 241 -30.22 15.14 14.13
C TRP A 241 -30.60 15.72 15.50
N ASN A 242 -29.64 16.37 16.19
CA ASN A 242 -29.84 17.02 17.49
C ASN A 242 -29.92 18.56 17.40
N GLN A 243 -30.13 19.10 16.21
CA GLN A 243 -30.41 20.52 15.97
C GLN A 243 -31.88 20.71 15.62
#